data_AF-A0A9X2MFV0-F1
#
_entry.id   AF-A0A9X2MFV0-F1
#
_cell.length_a   1.000
_cell.length_b   1.000
_cell.length_c   1.000
_cell.angle_alpha   90.00
_cell.angle_beta   90.00
_cell.angle_gamma   90.00
#
_symmetry.space_group_name_H-M   'P 1'
#
loop_
_entity.id
_entity.type
_entity.pdbx_description
1 polymer ?
#
loop_
_entity_poly.entity_id
_entity_poly.type
_entity_poly.pdbx_seq_one_letter_code
_entity_poly.pdbx_strand_id
1 'polypeptide(L)'
;MDHLYQKVSYLKGLAEGLGIEESTKEGKLLLHMVDTLEDFAETIEELDEYMSYVDEDLADVEEEVYGLIDEDYEYDDFEDEYNCIEIKCPDCDEEDIESLDKME
;
A
#
# COMPACT_ATOMS: atom_id res chain seq x y z
N MET A 1 -4.57 -5.06 13.50
CA MET A 1 -4.08 -6.45 13.27
C MET A 1 -4.07 -7.33 14.55
N ASP A 2 -5.11 -7.22 15.39
CA ASP A 2 -5.03 -7.52 16.83
C ASP A 2 -4.91 -9.01 17.19
N HIS A 3 -5.08 -9.89 16.21
CA HIS A 3 -5.06 -11.33 16.42
C HIS A 3 -3.66 -11.94 16.51
N LEU A 4 -2.61 -11.21 16.08
CA LEU A 4 -1.26 -11.75 16.09
C LEU A 4 -0.68 -11.82 17.51
N TYR A 5 -0.76 -10.73 18.28
CA TYR A 5 -0.38 -10.71 19.69
C TYR A 5 -1.15 -11.74 20.52
N GLN A 6 -2.45 -11.90 20.26
CA GLN A 6 -3.29 -12.90 20.94
C GLN A 6 -2.81 -14.33 20.65
N LYS A 7 -2.41 -14.62 19.41
CA LYS A 7 -1.84 -15.93 19.02
C LYS A 7 -0.48 -16.17 19.66
N VAL A 8 0.40 -15.17 19.69
CA VAL A 8 1.72 -15.30 20.34
C VAL A 8 1.56 -15.52 21.84
N SER A 9 0.66 -14.77 22.48
CA SER A 9 0.32 -14.95 23.90
C SER A 9 -0.24 -16.34 24.20
N TYR A 10 -1.08 -16.87 23.31
CA TYR A 10 -1.55 -18.26 23.40
C TYR A 10 -0.40 -19.27 23.29
N LEU A 11 0.57 -19.06 22.38
CA LEU A 11 1.74 -19.93 22.25
C LEU A 11 2.63 -19.89 23.50
N LYS A 12 2.82 -18.72 24.11
CA LYS A 12 3.52 -18.58 25.40
C LYS A 12 2.84 -19.42 26.48
N GLY A 13 1.53 -19.23 26.68
CA GLY A 13 0.76 -20.01 27.66
C GLY A 13 0.74 -21.51 27.37
N LEU A 14 0.73 -21.92 26.09
CA LEU A 14 0.81 -23.32 25.70
C LEU A 14 2.19 -23.91 26.01
N ALA A 15 3.27 -23.16 25.76
CA ALA A 15 4.63 -23.59 26.08
C ALA A 15 4.79 -23.81 27.59
N GLU A 16 4.28 -22.89 28.41
CA GLU A 16 4.22 -23.02 29.87
C GLU A 16 3.39 -24.25 30.29
N GLY A 17 2.20 -24.43 29.71
CA GLY A 17 1.31 -25.54 30.03
C GLY A 17 1.86 -26.93 29.65
N LEU A 18 2.75 -26.98 28.66
CA LEU A 18 3.47 -28.19 28.25
C LEU A 18 4.74 -28.45 29.07
N GLY A 19 5.12 -27.53 29.97
CA GLY A 19 6.36 -27.62 30.71
C GLY A 19 7.60 -27.46 29.82
N ILE A 20 7.51 -26.63 28.78
CA ILE A 20 8.68 -26.29 27.96
C ILE A 20 9.55 -25.31 28.75
N GLU A 21 10.80 -25.69 28.96
CA GLU A 21 11.75 -24.94 29.77
C GLU A 21 13.05 -24.69 29.01
N GLU A 22 13.75 -23.60 29.35
CA GLU A 22 15.08 -23.28 28.80
C GLU A 22 16.18 -24.28 29.18
N SER A 23 15.92 -25.18 30.14
CA SER A 23 16.86 -26.21 30.59
C SER A 23 17.20 -27.24 29.51
N THR A 24 16.34 -27.37 28.49
CA THR A 24 16.53 -28.25 27.34
C THR A 24 16.95 -27.44 26.10
N LYS A 25 17.69 -28.07 25.17
CA LYS A 25 18.13 -27.38 23.94
C LYS A 25 16.93 -27.00 23.07
N GLU A 26 15.97 -27.91 23.00
CA GLU A 26 14.72 -27.78 22.25
C GLU A 26 13.84 -26.71 22.88
N GLY A 27 13.67 -26.72 24.21
CA GLY A 27 12.87 -25.72 24.91
C GLY A 27 13.46 -24.31 24.80
N LYS A 28 14.78 -24.17 24.89
CA LYS A 28 15.46 -22.90 24.63
C LYS A 28 15.20 -22.38 23.21
N LEU A 29 15.29 -23.26 22.20
CA LEU A 29 15.00 -22.87 20.81
C LEU A 29 13.54 -22.43 20.65
N LEU A 30 12.59 -23.20 21.18
CA LEU A 30 11.16 -22.92 21.05
C LEU A 30 10.76 -21.62 21.75
N LEU A 31 11.28 -21.35 22.94
CA LEU A 31 11.01 -20.11 23.67
C LEU A 31 11.54 -18.90 22.90
N HIS A 32 12.79 -18.96 22.39
CA HIS A 32 13.32 -17.89 21.53
C HIS A 32 12.51 -17.70 20.23
N MET A 33 11.98 -18.77 19.63
CA MET A 33 11.08 -18.64 18.48
C MET A 33 9.79 -17.90 18.86
N VAL A 34 9.22 -18.19 20.03
CA VAL A 34 8.01 -17.50 20.52
C VAL A 34 8.30 -16.03 20.81
N ASP A 35 9.44 -15.70 21.42
CA ASP A 35 9.87 -14.32 21.63
C ASP A 35 10.06 -13.57 20.29
N THR A 36 10.72 -14.21 19.31
CA THR A 36 10.89 -13.61 17.98
C THR A 36 9.54 -13.36 17.29
N LEU A 37 8.54 -14.22 17.51
CA LEU A 37 7.19 -14.01 16.99
C LEU A 37 6.48 -12.84 17.68
N GLU A 38 6.82 -12.53 18.94
CA GLU A 38 6.33 -11.34 19.63
C GLU A 38 6.91 -10.06 19.02
N ASP A 39 8.21 -10.03 18.77
CA ASP A 39 8.87 -8.89 18.09
C ASP A 39 8.27 -8.64 16.69
N PHE A 40 7.93 -9.71 15.97
CA PHE A 40 7.22 -9.59 14.69
C PHE A 40 5.80 -9.08 14.86
N ALA A 41 5.11 -9.45 15.94
CA ALA A 41 3.78 -8.93 16.21
C ALA A 41 3.82 -7.41 16.45
N GLU A 42 4.80 -6.94 17.23
CA GLU A 42 5.04 -5.51 17.49
C GLU A 42 5.35 -4.74 16.20
N THR A 43 6.34 -5.22 15.45
CA THR A 43 6.77 -4.56 14.20
C THR A 43 5.64 -4.47 13.17
N ILE A 44 4.78 -5.49 13.12
CA ILE A 44 3.63 -5.50 12.20
C ILE A 44 2.56 -4.50 12.65
N GLU A 45 2.34 -4.33 13.95
CA GLU A 45 1.41 -3.33 14.48
C GLU A 45 1.90 -1.90 14.19
N GLU A 46 3.20 -1.63 14.39
CA GLU A 46 3.82 -0.36 14.01
C GLU A 46 3.70 -0.08 12.50
N LEU A 47 3.81 -1.11 11.66
CA LEU A 47 3.63 -0.99 10.22
C LEU A 47 2.16 -0.67 9.84
N ASP A 48 1.19 -1.27 10.51
CA ASP A 48 -0.25 -0.99 10.33
C ASP A 48 -0.57 0.48 10.66
N GLU A 49 0.05 1.01 11.73
CA GLU A 49 -0.08 2.41 12.12
C GLU A 49 0.56 3.33 11.07
N TYR A 50 1.78 3.01 10.63
CA TYR A 50 2.45 3.77 9.57
C TYR A 50 1.65 3.78 8.26
N MET A 51 1.06 2.66 7.87
CA MET A 51 0.19 2.59 6.69
C MET A 51 -1.05 3.47 6.85
N SER A 52 -1.63 3.51 8.05
CA SER A 52 -2.77 4.39 8.33
C SER A 52 -2.42 5.87 8.14
N TYR A 53 -1.22 6.30 8.55
CA TYR A 53 -0.75 7.66 8.29
C TYR A 53 -0.52 7.94 6.79
N VAL A 54 0.05 6.97 6.06
CA VAL A 54 0.25 7.11 4.61
C VAL A 54 -1.08 7.20 3.87
N ASP A 55 -2.09 6.43 4.29
CA ASP A 55 -3.43 6.48 3.70
C ASP A 55 -4.11 7.84 3.96
N GLU A 56 -3.94 8.42 5.15
CA GLU A 56 -4.40 9.77 5.49
C GLU A 56 -3.69 10.84 4.64
N ASP A 57 -2.35 10.82 4.60
CA ASP A 57 -1.56 11.75 3.80
C ASP A 57 -1.92 11.67 2.30
N LEU A 58 -2.22 10.47 1.79
CA LEU A 58 -2.62 10.29 0.41
C LEU A 58 -4.02 10.83 0.13
N ALA A 59 -4.94 10.69 1.08
CA ALA A 59 -6.28 11.28 0.98
C ALA A 59 -6.20 12.82 0.91
N ASP A 60 -5.33 13.44 1.70
CA ASP A 60 -5.09 14.90 1.63
C ASP A 60 -4.56 15.34 0.26
N VAL A 61 -3.64 14.55 -0.34
CA VAL A 61 -3.14 14.81 -1.69
C VAL A 61 -4.22 14.60 -2.75
N GLU A 62 -5.07 13.59 -2.58
CA GLU A 62 -6.21 13.33 -3.48
C GLU A 62 -7.18 14.52 -3.46
N GLU A 63 -7.50 15.07 -2.28
CA GLU A 63 -8.37 16.24 -2.16
C GLU A 63 -7.77 17.48 -2.82
N GLU A 64 -6.48 17.75 -2.65
CA GLU A 64 -5.81 18.91 -3.29
C GLU A 64 -5.76 18.77 -4.82
N VAL A 65 -5.51 17.56 -5.33
CA VAL A 65 -5.32 17.32 -6.77
C VAL A 65 -6.66 17.15 -7.49
N TYR A 66 -7.58 16.37 -6.93
CA TYR A 66 -8.83 15.99 -7.57
C TYR A 66 -10.07 16.64 -6.95
N GLY A 67 -10.02 17.09 -5.69
CA GLY A 67 -11.15 17.74 -5.03
C GLY A 67 -11.54 19.08 -5.65
N LEU A 68 -10.61 19.76 -6.32
CA LEU A 68 -10.90 20.97 -7.12
C LEU A 68 -11.40 20.67 -8.54
N ILE A 69 -11.28 19.42 -9.01
CA ILE A 69 -11.70 18.99 -10.35
C ILE A 69 -13.19 18.58 -10.35
N ASP A 70 -13.81 18.32 -9.20
CA ASP A 70 -15.22 17.87 -9.14
C ASP A 70 -16.24 19.04 -9.03
N GLU A 71 -15.82 20.27 -8.71
CA GLU A 71 -16.74 21.42 -8.58
C GLU A 71 -16.89 22.30 -9.84
N ASP A 72 -15.98 22.22 -10.83
CA ASP A 72 -16.02 23.06 -12.03
C ASP A 72 -16.04 22.29 -13.37
N TYR A 73 -15.99 20.95 -13.33
CA TYR A 73 -16.20 20.11 -14.51
C TYR A 73 -17.57 19.44 -14.41
N GLU A 74 -18.63 20.20 -14.68
CA GLU A 74 -19.81 19.59 -15.28
C GLU A 74 -19.31 18.74 -16.45
N TYR A 75 -19.60 17.44 -16.40
CA TYR A 75 -19.52 16.50 -17.50
C TYR A 75 -20.37 17.02 -18.68
N ASP A 76 -19.89 18.03 -19.39
CA ASP A 76 -20.31 18.34 -20.75
C ASP A 76 -19.40 17.52 -21.66
N ASP A 77 -19.72 16.23 -21.79
CA ASP A 77 -19.61 15.50 -23.06
C ASP A 77 -18.28 15.64 -23.86
N PHE A 78 -17.12 15.43 -23.21
CA PHE A 78 -15.83 15.30 -23.92
C PHE A 78 -15.37 13.84 -24.04
N GLU A 79 -16.27 12.93 -24.45
CA GLU A 79 -15.86 11.78 -25.26
C GLU A 79 -15.53 12.34 -26.66
N ASP A 80 -14.30 12.80 -26.92
CA ASP A 80 -13.67 12.80 -28.29
C ASP A 80 -12.34 13.58 -28.43
N GLU A 81 -11.78 14.27 -27.42
CA GLU A 81 -10.66 15.22 -27.67
C GLU A 81 -9.27 14.85 -27.10
N TYR A 82 -9.05 13.63 -26.59
CA TYR A 82 -7.73 13.24 -26.04
C TYR A 82 -6.97 12.14 -26.80
N ASN A 83 -7.34 11.84 -28.04
CA ASN A 83 -6.68 10.80 -28.83
C ASN A 83 -5.77 11.34 -29.95
N CYS A 84 -5.22 12.55 -29.79
CA CYS A 84 -4.39 13.20 -30.79
C CYS A 84 -2.99 13.50 -30.23
N ILE A 85 -1.92 13.21 -30.98
CA ILE A 85 -0.57 13.72 -30.68
C ILE A 85 -0.24 14.82 -31.69
N GLU A 86 0.11 16.01 -31.19
CA GLU A 86 0.68 17.09 -32.00
C GLU A 86 2.17 16.84 -32.25
N ILE A 87 2.54 16.67 -33.52
CA ILE A 87 3.94 16.56 -33.94
C ILE A 87 4.24 17.73 -34.89
N LYS A 88 5.19 18.58 -34.50
CA LYS A 88 5.70 19.64 -35.37
C LYS A 88 6.74 19.08 -36.33
N CYS A 89 6.54 19.28 -37.63
CA CYS A 89 7.55 18.93 -38.63
C CYS A 89 8.74 19.90 -38.52
N PRO A 90 9.95 19.42 -38.16
CA PRO A 90 11.09 20.28 -37.88
C PRO A 90 11.66 20.99 -39.13
N ASP A 91 11.21 20.63 -40.34
CA ASP A 91 11.70 21.19 -41.59
C ASP A 91 10.75 22.22 -42.25
N CYS A 92 9.45 22.21 -41.91
CA CYS A 92 8.48 23.12 -42.54
C CYS A 92 7.61 23.92 -41.56
N ASP A 93 7.80 23.79 -40.24
CA ASP A 93 7.02 24.48 -39.19
C ASP A 93 5.49 24.29 -39.32
N GLU A 94 5.04 23.28 -40.07
CA GLU A 94 3.65 22.86 -40.11
C GLU A 94 3.33 21.96 -38.91
N GLU A 95 2.19 22.22 -38.27
CA GLU A 95 1.64 21.48 -37.14
C GLU A 95 0.65 20.44 -37.67
N ASP A 96 1.02 19.15 -37.60
CA ASP A 96 0.13 18.05 -37.96
C ASP A 96 -0.40 17.36 -36.70
N ILE A 97 -1.72 17.21 -36.63
CA ILE A 97 -2.45 16.56 -35.53
C ILE A 97 -2.87 15.16 -36.02
N GLU A 98 -2.22 14.11 -35.52
CA GLU A 98 -2.58 12.72 -35.86
C GLU A 98 -3.35 12.02 -34.73
N SER A 99 -4.47 11.40 -35.11
CA SER A 99 -5.31 10.57 -34.25
C SER A 99 -4.66 9.21 -33.99
N LEU A 100 -4.48 8.83 -32.72
CA LEU A 100 -3.90 7.56 -32.27
C LEU A 100 -4.69 6.32 -32.72
N ASP A 101 -5.98 6.46 -33.06
CA ASP A 101 -6.82 5.37 -33.59
C ASP A 101 -6.39 4.85 -34.96
N LYS A 102 -5.45 5.53 -35.64
CA LYS A 102 -4.94 5.10 -36.97
C LYS A 102 -3.66 4.27 -36.89
N MET A 103 -3.17 3.91 -35.70
CA MET A 103 -1.93 3.15 -35.50
C MET A 103 -2.12 1.63 -35.29
N GLU A 104 -3.30 1.07 -35.57
CA GLU A 104 -3.48 -0.40 -35.78
C GLU A 104 -3.12 -0.83 -37.20
#